data_AF-A0AA86U4E6-F1
#
_entry.id   AF-A0AA86U4E6-F1
#
_cell.length_a   1.000
_cell.length_b   1.000
_cell.length_c   1.000
_cell.angle_alpha   90.00
_cell.angle_beta   90.00
_cell.angle_gamma   90.00
#
_symmetry.space_group_name_H-M   'P 1'
#
loop_
_entity.id
_entity.type
_entity.pdbx_description
1 polymer ?
#
loop_
_entity_poly.entity_id
_entity_poly.type
_entity_poly.pdbx_seq_one_letter_code
_entity_poly.pdbx_strand_id
1 'polypeptide(L)'
;MHSMYKEYYCDEDEISTFESKMSKLINMCSGRLRNQFQLEIQSQRFATSVKAKQASAEILPEEQNNCYDMNQLLCPITLGESFEMVLLIKSPLTPLLGLLEKQHVDDCINNPLNAFKYPDFIKAIADHLDVYVSLEAYKQSFDQKVPLKKSPITGNDLCGALAFGSSNESAKVTDYTLAVLLAGGKLMGNINLWFSVIYFIIKGNPRIQKHLLPEIDSVVDPKKLYIVEINQNVRVQAERLGEMFPLFEKHMAWRLLNRKTFASLSGLSQFVVTKMNLAPAIWHILHSCLMNLPTQYDSLRLHVYHVDRFLDLLGLVDYHVDTRVLKHSLRLKAMLQLLKASKDQAIGAYENMSLCVKALTQGAIIINRDNIRERVLTVERPPAIILVDGPASEQQILQMLQKLPHAARCLPVSEISALFALVGPQLSASDIVLPYNWIAPDIAPLYEWHISTLPIQQQTRIFTTNVQICSSTARPYSIINNQIWQVTAETIFGPLNDQIHSTRWFGQFIAKYKFYPTEEEFIVFLWNRLVKLGQTQKKTLPKLIQLNIKTDFEDHKELINLIEAKEFAKRWNANVYLHDRERMEKE
;
A
#
# COMPACT_ATOMS: atom_id res chain seq x y z
N MET A 1 11.67 45.76 -20.75
CA MET A 1 11.15 44.63 -19.95
C MET A 1 9.63 44.63 -19.74
N HIS A 2 8.89 45.67 -20.19
CA HIS A 2 7.43 45.75 -20.08
C HIS A 2 6.68 45.46 -21.40
N SER A 3 7.37 45.31 -22.54
CA SER A 3 6.72 45.04 -23.84
C SER A 3 6.72 43.57 -24.27
N MET A 4 7.49 42.68 -23.64
CA MET A 4 7.47 41.23 -23.92
C MET A 4 6.32 40.47 -23.25
N TYR A 5 5.56 41.12 -22.36
CA TYR A 5 4.48 40.48 -21.58
C TYR A 5 3.12 40.48 -22.30
N LYS A 6 2.96 41.32 -23.34
CA LYS A 6 1.68 41.49 -24.07
C LYS A 6 1.50 40.47 -25.21
N GLU A 7 2.56 39.85 -25.71
CA GLU A 7 2.47 38.92 -26.85
C GLU A 7 2.18 37.45 -26.48
N TYR A 8 2.35 37.06 -25.20
CA TYR A 8 2.21 35.65 -24.78
C TYR A 8 0.83 35.27 -24.22
N TYR A 9 -0.03 36.26 -23.97
CA TYR A 9 -1.39 36.06 -23.49
C TYR A 9 -2.31 36.93 -24.36
N CYS A 10 -2.67 36.45 -25.55
CA CYS A 10 -3.67 37.13 -26.37
C CYS A 10 -4.96 37.31 -25.57
N ASP A 11 -5.33 38.58 -25.46
CA ASP A 11 -6.63 39.20 -25.68
C ASP A 11 -7.91 38.42 -25.32
N GLU A 12 -8.69 39.12 -24.49
CA GLU A 12 -10.15 39.15 -24.45
C GLU A 12 -10.87 37.84 -24.12
N ASP A 13 -11.01 37.62 -22.81
CA ASP A 13 -12.35 37.48 -22.23
C ASP A 13 -12.33 37.96 -20.77
N GLU A 14 -13.00 39.09 -20.56
CA GLU A 14 -13.33 39.64 -19.26
C GLU A 14 -14.23 38.67 -18.48
N ILE A 15 -13.76 38.21 -17.33
CA ILE A 15 -14.38 38.29 -16.00
C ILE A 15 -13.49 37.40 -15.10
N SER A 16 -12.44 37.99 -14.51
CA SER A 16 -11.84 37.37 -13.33
C SER A 16 -12.81 37.61 -12.17
N THR A 17 -13.59 36.58 -11.84
CA THR A 17 -14.53 36.62 -10.71
C THR A 17 -13.77 37.02 -9.43
N PHE A 18 -14.46 37.71 -8.52
CA PHE A 18 -13.94 38.10 -7.20
C PHE A 18 -13.26 36.92 -6.47
N GLU A 19 -13.80 35.72 -6.63
CA GLU A 19 -13.24 34.46 -6.11
C GLU A 19 -11.86 34.12 -6.67
N SER A 20 -11.58 34.41 -7.95
CA SER A 20 -10.26 34.20 -8.54
C SER A 20 -9.22 35.15 -7.94
N LYS A 21 -9.60 36.42 -7.69
CA LYS A 21 -8.74 37.40 -7.03
C LYS A 21 -8.50 37.04 -5.56
N MET A 22 -9.54 36.59 -4.85
CA MET A 22 -9.44 36.13 -3.46
C MET A 22 -8.57 34.86 -3.34
N SER A 23 -8.72 33.91 -4.25
CA SER A 23 -7.91 32.69 -4.30
C SER A 23 -6.44 32.99 -4.59
N LYS A 24 -6.16 34.02 -5.39
CA LYS A 24 -4.80 34.50 -5.64
C LYS A 24 -4.19 35.09 -4.37
N LEU A 25 -4.95 35.88 -3.61
CA LEU A 25 -4.51 36.42 -2.31
C LEU A 25 -4.28 35.32 -1.28
N ILE A 26 -5.17 34.33 -1.17
CA ILE A 26 -5.02 33.17 -0.27
C ILE A 26 -3.78 32.34 -0.64
N ASN A 27 -3.52 32.13 -1.94
CA ASN A 27 -2.31 31.41 -2.39
C ASN A 27 -1.02 32.21 -2.21
N MET A 28 -1.07 33.54 -2.20
CA MET A 28 0.08 34.40 -1.87
C MET A 28 0.42 34.35 -0.37
N CYS A 29 -0.53 34.00 0.49
CA CYS A 29 -0.32 33.73 1.90
C CYS A 29 0.08 32.25 2.12
N SER A 30 1.35 31.90 1.91
CA SER A 30 1.85 30.56 2.23
C SER A 30 1.85 30.28 3.75
N GLY A 31 1.41 29.09 4.18
CA GLY A 31 1.49 28.62 5.58
C GLY A 31 0.15 28.47 6.32
N ARG A 32 0.21 28.51 7.67
CA ARG A 32 -0.84 28.12 8.65
C ARG A 32 -2.25 28.71 8.42
N LEU A 33 -2.39 29.79 7.65
CA LEU A 33 -3.68 30.42 7.35
C LEU A 33 -4.49 29.72 6.24
N ARG A 34 -3.88 28.84 5.45
CA ARG A 34 -4.57 28.08 4.38
C ARG A 34 -5.72 27.22 4.90
N ASN A 35 -5.64 26.79 6.17
CA ASN A 35 -6.62 25.96 6.83
C ASN A 35 -7.65 26.75 7.66
N GLN A 36 -7.52 28.07 7.80
CA GLN A 36 -8.47 28.90 8.55
C GLN A 36 -9.64 29.43 7.71
N PHE A 37 -9.50 29.47 6.38
CA PHE A 37 -10.58 29.88 5.47
C PHE A 37 -11.23 28.66 4.84
N GLN A 38 -12.07 27.96 5.61
CA GLN A 38 -12.98 26.95 5.07
C GLN A 38 -14.20 27.66 4.46
N LEU A 39 -14.15 27.97 3.16
CA LEU A 39 -15.38 28.16 2.40
C LEU A 39 -16.01 26.78 2.20
N GLU A 40 -17.23 26.60 2.72
CA GLU A 40 -18.10 25.41 2.65
C GLU A 40 -18.60 25.08 1.23
N ILE A 41 -17.90 25.54 0.21
CA ILE A 41 -18.34 25.43 -1.17
C ILE A 41 -17.41 24.43 -1.88
N GLN A 42 -17.97 23.77 -2.91
CA GLN A 42 -17.33 22.89 -3.90
C GLN A 42 -15.83 23.17 -4.10
N SER A 43 -15.03 22.14 -4.43
CA SER A 43 -13.56 22.30 -4.51
C SER A 43 -13.17 23.59 -5.25
N GLN A 44 -12.18 24.34 -4.74
CA GLN A 44 -11.84 25.65 -5.32
C GLN A 44 -11.52 25.57 -6.83
N ARG A 45 -11.04 24.40 -7.27
CA ARG A 45 -10.84 24.09 -8.69
C ARG A 45 -12.15 23.93 -9.47
N PHE A 46 -13.20 23.44 -8.83
CA PHE A 46 -14.53 23.39 -9.39
C PHE A 46 -15.05 24.79 -9.75
N ALA A 47 -14.80 25.76 -8.89
CA ALA A 47 -15.18 27.16 -9.11
C ALA A 47 -14.39 27.81 -10.26
N THR A 48 -13.08 27.53 -10.36
CA THR A 48 -12.18 28.17 -11.34
C THR A 48 -12.02 27.42 -12.67
N SER A 49 -12.65 26.27 -12.84
CA SER A 49 -12.50 25.46 -14.06
C SER A 49 -13.14 26.12 -15.29
N VAL A 50 -12.52 25.93 -16.46
CA VAL A 50 -13.08 26.39 -17.74
C VAL A 50 -14.21 25.46 -18.19
N LYS A 51 -15.30 26.02 -18.72
CA LYS A 51 -16.36 25.24 -19.37
C LYS A 51 -15.82 24.61 -20.66
N ALA A 52 -16.11 23.34 -20.88
CA ALA A 52 -15.81 22.67 -22.14
C ALA A 52 -16.57 23.37 -23.28
N LYS A 53 -15.88 23.68 -24.38
CA LYS A 53 -16.54 24.18 -25.58
C LYS A 53 -17.42 23.07 -26.15
N GLN A 54 -18.69 23.36 -26.39
CA GLN A 54 -19.60 22.43 -27.04
C GLN A 54 -19.05 22.10 -28.43
N ALA A 55 -18.77 20.83 -28.67
CA ALA A 55 -18.42 20.31 -29.99
C ALA A 55 -19.70 19.69 -30.58
N SER A 56 -20.18 20.20 -31.70
CA SER A 56 -21.33 19.62 -32.41
C SER A 56 -20.91 18.41 -33.23
N ALA A 57 -21.84 17.48 -33.43
CA ALA A 57 -21.63 16.28 -34.26
C ALA A 57 -21.29 16.63 -35.72
N GLU A 58 -21.71 17.81 -36.19
CA GLU A 58 -21.40 18.37 -37.51
C GLU A 58 -19.89 18.53 -37.76
N ILE A 59 -19.08 18.63 -36.70
CA ILE A 59 -17.63 18.84 -36.79
C ILE A 59 -16.88 17.50 -36.97
N LEU A 60 -17.54 16.35 -36.77
CA LEU A 60 -16.89 15.04 -36.93
C LEU A 60 -16.52 14.80 -38.41
N PRO A 61 -15.35 14.20 -38.71
CA PRO A 61 -14.96 13.89 -40.09
C PRO A 61 -15.90 12.85 -40.72
N GLU A 62 -16.06 12.88 -42.05
CA GLU A 62 -16.74 11.81 -42.80
C GLU A 62 -16.01 10.47 -42.60
N GLU A 63 -16.74 9.36 -42.70
CA GLU A 63 -16.17 8.02 -42.53
C GLU A 63 -14.99 7.85 -43.50
N GLN A 64 -13.81 7.53 -42.95
CA GLN A 64 -12.64 7.27 -43.76
C GLN A 64 -12.59 5.78 -44.12
N ASN A 65 -12.90 5.44 -45.36
CA ASN A 65 -12.82 4.06 -45.92
C ASN A 65 -11.41 3.42 -45.93
N ASN A 66 -10.42 4.06 -45.30
CA ASN A 66 -9.00 3.66 -45.41
C ASN A 66 -8.52 2.73 -44.29
N CYS A 67 -9.41 2.18 -43.46
CA CYS A 67 -9.03 1.28 -42.37
C CYS A 67 -9.19 -0.20 -42.77
N TYR A 68 -8.28 -0.71 -43.60
CA TYR A 68 -8.31 -2.09 -44.12
C TYR A 68 -8.04 -3.20 -43.06
N ASP A 69 -7.66 -2.83 -41.83
CA ASP A 69 -7.21 -3.78 -40.79
C ASP A 69 -8.21 -4.01 -39.63
N MET A 70 -9.43 -3.49 -39.70
CA MET A 70 -10.42 -3.60 -38.61
C MET A 70 -11.68 -4.33 -39.08
N ASN A 71 -12.16 -5.27 -38.26
CA ASN A 71 -13.44 -5.93 -38.51
C ASN A 71 -14.56 -4.88 -38.52
N GLN A 72 -15.41 -4.94 -39.54
CA GLN A 72 -16.60 -4.10 -39.58
C GLN A 72 -17.53 -4.50 -38.44
N LEU A 73 -18.10 -3.50 -37.77
CA LEU A 73 -19.07 -3.73 -36.70
C LEU A 73 -20.47 -3.48 -37.23
N LEU A 74 -21.41 -4.35 -36.84
CA LEU A 74 -22.81 -4.19 -37.20
C LEU A 74 -23.42 -3.06 -36.35
N CYS A 75 -23.92 -2.03 -36.99
CA CYS A 75 -24.69 -0.99 -36.32
C CYS A 75 -26.06 -1.56 -35.91
N PRO A 76 -26.43 -1.51 -34.62
CA PRO A 76 -27.67 -2.13 -34.15
C PRO A 76 -28.94 -1.40 -34.60
N ILE A 77 -28.83 -0.19 -35.14
CA ILE A 77 -29.97 0.59 -35.64
C ILE A 77 -30.12 0.46 -37.15
N THR A 78 -29.05 0.73 -37.89
CA THR A 78 -29.10 0.70 -39.36
C THR A 78 -28.96 -0.73 -39.90
N LEU A 79 -28.51 -1.67 -39.06
CA LEU A 79 -28.15 -3.05 -39.45
C LEU A 79 -27.11 -3.11 -40.57
N GLY A 80 -26.42 -1.98 -40.80
CA GLY A 80 -25.31 -1.87 -41.72
C GLY A 80 -23.98 -2.09 -41.01
N GLU A 81 -23.02 -2.64 -41.73
CA GLU A 81 -21.64 -2.75 -41.28
C GLU A 81 -20.95 -1.38 -41.39
N SER A 82 -20.25 -0.94 -40.35
CA SER A 82 -19.48 0.32 -40.36
C SER A 82 -18.13 0.13 -39.66
N PHE A 83 -17.14 0.90 -40.11
CA PHE A 83 -15.80 0.94 -39.55
C PHE A 83 -15.66 1.97 -38.41
N GLU A 84 -16.59 2.92 -38.31
CA GLU A 84 -16.55 3.99 -37.32
C GLU A 84 -17.82 3.97 -36.46
N MET A 85 -17.63 3.67 -35.18
CA MET A 85 -18.70 3.65 -34.19
C MET A 85 -18.58 4.81 -33.22
N VAL A 86 -19.71 5.19 -32.63
CA VAL A 86 -19.78 6.06 -31.46
C VAL A 86 -20.50 5.34 -30.33
N LEU A 87 -20.02 5.51 -29.09
CA LEU A 87 -20.66 4.96 -27.89
C LEU A 87 -21.58 6.02 -27.29
N LEU A 88 -22.87 5.74 -27.18
CA LEU A 88 -23.83 6.64 -26.55
C LEU A 88 -23.64 6.64 -25.03
N ILE A 89 -23.75 7.81 -24.42
CA ILE A 89 -23.56 8.01 -22.98
C ILE A 89 -24.85 8.51 -22.36
N LYS A 90 -25.34 7.78 -21.36
CA LYS A 90 -26.55 8.13 -20.62
C LYS A 90 -26.33 9.44 -19.86
N SER A 91 -27.36 10.27 -19.80
CA SER A 91 -27.38 11.48 -18.99
C SER A 91 -27.41 11.12 -17.51
N PRO A 92 -26.42 11.58 -16.71
CA PRO A 92 -26.51 11.42 -15.28
C PRO A 92 -27.51 12.43 -14.70
N LEU A 93 -28.26 12.04 -13.66
CA LEU A 93 -29.14 12.97 -12.93
C LEU A 93 -28.35 14.12 -12.28
N THR A 94 -27.16 13.80 -11.80
CA THR A 94 -26.18 14.75 -11.25
C THR A 94 -24.79 14.38 -11.77
N PRO A 95 -23.90 15.35 -12.08
CA PRO A 95 -22.54 15.05 -12.53
C PRO A 95 -21.86 14.02 -11.64
N LEU A 96 -21.18 13.03 -12.24
CA LEU A 96 -20.70 11.86 -11.47
C LEU A 96 -19.70 12.23 -10.37
N LEU A 97 -18.88 13.27 -10.55
CA LEU A 97 -17.98 13.73 -9.47
C LEU A 97 -18.76 14.26 -8.25
N GLY A 98 -20.02 14.65 -8.41
CA GLY A 98 -20.90 15.02 -7.31
C GLY A 98 -21.29 13.85 -6.40
N LEU A 99 -21.05 12.61 -6.81
CA LEU A 99 -21.26 11.41 -5.99
C LEU A 99 -20.14 11.21 -4.95
N LEU A 100 -19.01 11.91 -5.09
CA LEU A 100 -17.84 11.77 -4.25
C LEU A 100 -17.76 12.88 -3.21
N GLU A 101 -17.22 12.54 -2.04
CA GLU A 101 -16.81 13.55 -1.06
C GLU A 101 -15.72 14.47 -1.62
N LYS A 102 -15.66 15.71 -1.14
CA LYS A 102 -14.71 16.74 -1.60
C LYS A 102 -13.26 16.25 -1.69
N GLN A 103 -12.79 15.52 -0.67
CA GLN A 103 -11.44 14.96 -0.63
C GLN A 103 -11.18 13.95 -1.78
N HIS A 104 -12.17 13.14 -2.13
CA HIS A 104 -12.08 12.14 -3.19
C HIS A 104 -12.20 12.79 -4.58
N VAL A 105 -13.04 13.83 -4.71
CA VAL A 105 -13.08 14.67 -5.91
C VAL A 105 -11.71 15.27 -6.18
N ASP A 106 -11.07 15.87 -5.18
CA ASP A 106 -9.74 16.47 -5.34
C ASP A 106 -8.67 15.40 -5.69
N ASP A 107 -8.74 14.20 -5.11
CA ASP A 107 -7.84 13.08 -5.46
C ASP A 107 -7.99 12.66 -6.93
N CYS A 108 -9.23 12.55 -7.42
CA CYS A 108 -9.54 12.23 -8.81
C CYS A 108 -9.20 13.37 -9.77
N ILE A 109 -9.40 14.64 -9.40
CA ILE A 109 -9.07 15.78 -10.25
C ILE A 109 -7.55 15.92 -10.39
N ASN A 110 -6.80 15.68 -9.31
CA ASN A 110 -5.34 15.71 -9.34
C ASN A 110 -4.76 14.61 -10.22
N ASN A 111 -5.39 13.43 -10.23
CA ASN A 111 -5.04 12.34 -11.12
C ASN A 111 -6.27 11.45 -11.38
N PRO A 112 -6.90 11.51 -12.57
CA PRO A 112 -8.10 10.74 -12.88
C PRO A 112 -7.99 9.23 -12.69
N LEU A 113 -6.79 8.65 -12.82
CA LEU A 113 -6.59 7.22 -12.56
C LEU A 113 -6.82 6.83 -11.09
N ASN A 114 -6.85 7.80 -10.16
CA ASN A 114 -7.27 7.57 -8.79
C ASN A 114 -8.75 7.18 -8.66
N ALA A 115 -9.57 7.39 -9.70
CA ALA A 115 -10.96 6.92 -9.75
C ALA A 115 -11.08 5.42 -9.39
N PHE A 116 -10.09 4.60 -9.75
CA PHE A 116 -10.05 3.17 -9.42
C PHE A 116 -9.94 2.86 -7.92
N LYS A 117 -9.66 3.83 -7.06
CA LYS A 117 -9.73 3.68 -5.60
C LYS A 117 -11.18 3.71 -5.08
N TYR A 118 -12.13 4.14 -5.91
CA TYR A 118 -13.54 4.36 -5.57
C TYR A 118 -14.43 3.44 -6.42
N PRO A 119 -14.70 2.20 -5.97
CA PRO A 119 -15.39 1.19 -6.79
C PRO A 119 -16.81 1.62 -7.21
N ASP A 120 -17.55 2.27 -6.31
CA ASP A 120 -18.90 2.79 -6.58
C ASP A 120 -18.90 3.84 -7.69
N PHE A 121 -17.86 4.68 -7.73
CA PHE A 121 -17.70 5.69 -8.75
C PHE A 121 -17.33 5.08 -10.12
N ILE A 122 -16.49 4.03 -10.13
CA ILE A 122 -16.20 3.27 -11.36
C ILE A 122 -17.45 2.56 -11.88
N LYS A 123 -18.25 1.96 -10.99
CA LYS A 123 -19.55 1.38 -11.35
C LYS A 123 -20.47 2.43 -11.93
N ALA A 124 -20.59 3.59 -11.28
CA ALA A 124 -21.40 4.69 -11.80
C ALA A 124 -20.95 5.11 -13.21
N ILE A 125 -19.65 5.21 -13.49
CA ILE A 125 -19.15 5.49 -14.86
C ILE A 125 -19.57 4.38 -15.82
N ALA A 126 -19.38 3.11 -15.45
CA ALA A 126 -19.73 1.96 -16.28
C ALA A 126 -21.23 1.88 -16.58
N ASP A 127 -22.10 2.19 -15.62
CA ASP A 127 -23.56 2.15 -15.78
C ASP A 127 -24.08 3.20 -16.77
N HIS A 128 -23.31 4.26 -17.03
CA HIS A 128 -23.62 5.31 -18.01
C HIS A 128 -23.09 5.02 -19.42
N LEU A 129 -22.27 3.98 -19.60
CA LEU A 129 -21.90 3.49 -20.93
C LEU A 129 -23.11 2.75 -21.51
N ASP A 130 -23.70 3.25 -22.60
CA ASP A 130 -24.92 2.66 -23.17
C ASP A 130 -24.62 1.78 -24.38
N VAL A 131 -25.39 1.94 -25.46
CA VAL A 131 -25.23 1.20 -26.71
C VAL A 131 -24.36 2.00 -27.68
N TYR A 132 -23.73 1.31 -28.62
CA TYR A 132 -23.01 1.95 -29.71
C TYR A 132 -23.83 1.99 -30.99
N VAL A 133 -23.51 2.96 -31.84
CA VAL A 133 -24.17 3.19 -33.13
C VAL A 133 -23.12 3.63 -34.15
N SER A 134 -23.39 3.46 -35.46
CA SER A 134 -22.48 3.95 -36.49
C SER A 134 -22.38 5.47 -36.46
N LEU A 135 -21.20 5.99 -36.81
CA LEU A 135 -20.97 7.42 -36.91
C LEU A 135 -21.91 8.06 -37.95
N GLU A 136 -22.15 7.39 -39.07
CA GLU A 136 -23.10 7.81 -40.08
C GLU A 136 -24.51 8.00 -39.51
N ALA A 137 -25.05 7.00 -38.81
CA ALA A 137 -26.38 7.07 -38.21
C ALA A 137 -26.46 8.19 -37.16
N TYR A 138 -25.40 8.36 -36.37
CA TYR A 138 -25.29 9.44 -35.41
C TYR A 138 -25.35 10.80 -36.11
N LYS A 139 -24.54 11.02 -37.15
CA LYS A 139 -24.52 12.28 -37.93
C LYS A 139 -25.83 12.57 -38.65
N GLN A 140 -26.40 11.57 -39.32
CA GLN A 140 -27.66 11.70 -40.05
C GLN A 140 -28.79 12.20 -39.14
N SER A 141 -28.80 11.79 -37.87
CA SER A 141 -29.76 12.31 -36.88
C SER A 141 -29.63 13.83 -36.67
N PHE A 142 -28.41 14.36 -36.68
CA PHE A 142 -28.16 15.80 -36.58
C PHE A 142 -28.52 16.53 -37.87
N ASP A 143 -28.15 16.00 -39.03
CA ASP A 143 -28.44 16.61 -40.34
C ASP A 143 -29.96 16.72 -40.58
N GLN A 144 -30.72 15.74 -40.11
CA GLN A 144 -32.19 15.74 -40.14
C GLN A 144 -32.81 16.65 -39.06
N LYS A 145 -32.01 17.35 -38.26
CA LYS A 145 -32.44 18.20 -37.13
C LYS A 145 -33.19 17.45 -36.02
N VAL A 146 -32.97 16.14 -35.91
CA VAL A 146 -33.53 15.27 -34.85
C VAL A 146 -32.37 14.57 -34.13
N PRO A 147 -31.54 15.30 -33.36
CA PRO A 147 -30.40 14.72 -32.68
C PRO A 147 -30.85 13.65 -31.69
N LEU A 148 -30.05 12.58 -31.54
CA LEU A 148 -30.30 11.52 -30.57
C LEU A 148 -30.22 12.04 -29.13
N LYS A 149 -31.37 12.49 -28.61
CA LYS A 149 -31.55 12.89 -27.20
C LYS A 149 -31.86 11.71 -26.28
N LYS A 150 -32.36 10.61 -26.86
CA LYS A 150 -32.65 9.36 -26.17
C LYS A 150 -31.96 8.21 -26.88
N SER A 151 -31.55 7.22 -26.09
CA SER A 151 -31.03 5.97 -26.61
C SER A 151 -32.10 5.26 -27.42
N PRO A 152 -31.82 4.92 -28.69
CA PRO A 152 -32.80 4.26 -29.55
C PRO A 152 -33.11 2.83 -29.11
N ILE A 153 -32.23 2.19 -28.33
CA ILE A 153 -32.40 0.83 -27.84
C ILE A 153 -32.91 0.81 -26.40
N THR A 154 -32.34 1.63 -25.53
CA THR A 154 -32.66 1.57 -24.09
C THR A 154 -33.67 2.63 -23.64
N GLY A 155 -33.98 3.62 -24.48
CA GLY A 155 -34.88 4.72 -24.17
C GLY A 155 -34.34 5.75 -23.16
N ASN A 156 -33.13 5.55 -22.64
CA ASN A 156 -32.50 6.43 -21.66
C ASN A 156 -32.15 7.79 -22.27
N ASP A 157 -32.25 8.87 -21.49
CA ASP A 157 -31.77 10.18 -21.92
C ASP A 157 -30.25 10.16 -22.12
N LEU A 158 -29.75 10.87 -23.13
CA LEU A 158 -28.34 10.90 -23.51
C LEU A 158 -27.73 12.28 -23.28
N CYS A 159 -26.49 12.31 -22.79
CA CYS A 159 -25.73 13.56 -22.65
C CYS A 159 -24.72 13.79 -23.77
N GLY A 160 -24.48 12.77 -24.60
CA GLY A 160 -23.60 12.84 -25.75
C GLY A 160 -23.13 11.45 -26.19
N ALA A 161 -22.07 11.44 -26.98
CA ALA A 161 -21.41 10.22 -27.44
C ALA A 161 -19.89 10.33 -27.35
N LEU A 162 -19.22 9.19 -27.21
CA LEU A 162 -17.77 9.07 -27.36
C LEU A 162 -17.49 8.64 -28.81
N ALA A 163 -16.74 9.46 -29.53
CA ALA A 163 -16.30 9.18 -30.89
C ALA A 163 -14.89 8.58 -30.88
N PHE A 164 -14.70 7.48 -31.63
CA PHE A 164 -13.46 6.70 -31.65
C PHE A 164 -12.58 6.94 -32.89
N GLY A 165 -12.94 7.89 -33.74
CA GLY A 165 -12.13 8.25 -34.91
C GLY A 165 -10.73 8.75 -34.53
N SER A 166 -9.74 8.49 -35.39
CA SER A 166 -8.35 8.94 -35.22
C SER A 166 -8.16 10.41 -35.63
N SER A 167 -9.03 11.30 -35.12
CA SER A 167 -9.04 12.73 -35.45
C SER A 167 -9.19 13.61 -34.22
N ASN A 168 -8.80 14.88 -34.35
CA ASN A 168 -8.90 15.84 -33.25
C ASN A 168 -10.35 16.21 -32.94
N GLU A 169 -11.20 16.19 -33.95
CA GLU A 169 -12.64 16.45 -33.89
C GLU A 169 -13.32 15.37 -33.06
N SER A 170 -13.02 14.09 -33.34
CA SER A 170 -13.48 12.95 -32.54
C SER A 170 -13.07 13.08 -31.08
N ALA A 171 -11.81 13.47 -30.84
CA ALA A 171 -11.32 13.68 -29.49
C ALA A 171 -12.02 14.84 -28.78
N LYS A 172 -12.33 15.95 -29.45
CA LYS A 172 -13.06 17.09 -28.88
C LYS A 172 -14.49 16.73 -28.49
N VAL A 173 -15.21 15.98 -29.34
CA VAL A 173 -16.57 15.51 -29.03
C VAL A 173 -16.53 14.60 -27.80
N THR A 174 -15.61 13.64 -27.78
CA THR A 174 -15.39 12.76 -26.63
C THR A 174 -15.06 13.55 -25.36
N ASP A 175 -14.15 14.53 -25.43
CA ASP A 175 -13.78 15.35 -24.27
C ASP A 175 -14.95 16.16 -23.71
N TYR A 176 -15.79 16.72 -24.59
CA TYR A 176 -17.00 17.44 -24.20
C TYR A 176 -17.98 16.50 -23.48
N THR A 177 -18.28 15.34 -24.07
CA THR A 177 -19.17 14.34 -23.45
C THR A 177 -18.65 13.91 -22.08
N LEU A 178 -17.33 13.69 -21.93
CA LEU A 178 -16.72 13.37 -20.64
C LEU A 178 -16.84 14.51 -19.63
N ALA A 179 -16.65 15.75 -20.06
CA ALA A 179 -16.82 16.92 -19.20
C ALA A 179 -18.27 17.05 -18.70
N VAL A 180 -19.26 16.77 -19.56
CA VAL A 180 -20.68 16.74 -19.19
C VAL A 180 -20.96 15.63 -18.18
N LEU A 181 -20.55 14.39 -18.49
CA LEU A 181 -20.74 13.22 -17.63
C LEU A 181 -20.13 13.43 -16.23
N LEU A 182 -18.88 13.88 -16.17
CA LEU A 182 -18.13 13.95 -14.92
C LEU A 182 -18.44 15.20 -14.10
N ALA A 183 -18.61 16.36 -14.75
CA ALA A 183 -18.62 17.66 -14.08
C ALA A 183 -19.66 18.65 -14.63
N GLY A 184 -20.68 18.19 -15.36
CA GLY A 184 -21.75 19.05 -15.88
C GLY A 184 -21.26 20.05 -16.93
N GLY A 185 -20.21 19.70 -17.67
CA GLY A 185 -19.68 20.47 -18.80
C GLY A 185 -18.43 21.27 -18.46
N LYS A 186 -17.87 21.13 -17.26
CA LYS A 186 -16.60 21.76 -16.88
C LYS A 186 -15.41 20.80 -17.08
N LEU A 187 -14.28 21.32 -17.53
CA LEU A 187 -13.06 20.51 -17.66
C LEU A 187 -12.38 20.35 -16.31
N MET A 188 -12.48 19.16 -15.73
CA MET A 188 -11.89 18.81 -14.44
C MET A 188 -10.80 17.75 -14.59
N GLY A 189 -9.58 18.09 -14.17
CA GLY A 189 -8.44 17.18 -14.27
C GLY A 189 -7.99 16.93 -15.70
N ASN A 190 -7.14 15.91 -15.89
CA ASN A 190 -6.57 15.58 -17.19
C ASN A 190 -7.57 14.75 -18.02
N ILE A 191 -8.24 15.38 -18.97
CA ILE A 191 -9.29 14.73 -19.78
C ILE A 191 -8.82 13.47 -20.53
N ASN A 192 -7.53 13.43 -20.92
CA ASN A 192 -6.98 12.24 -21.57
C ASN A 192 -6.87 11.06 -20.60
N LEU A 193 -6.58 11.31 -19.31
CA LEU A 193 -6.58 10.27 -18.29
C LEU A 193 -8.00 9.83 -17.92
N TRP A 194 -9.00 10.72 -17.98
CA TRP A 194 -10.40 10.31 -17.88
C TRP A 194 -10.82 9.37 -19.01
N PHE A 195 -10.38 9.65 -20.24
CA PHE A 195 -10.57 8.71 -21.35
C PHE A 195 -9.86 7.37 -21.07
N SER A 196 -8.63 7.40 -20.52
CA SER A 196 -7.94 6.17 -20.11
C SER A 196 -8.70 5.37 -19.04
N VAL A 197 -9.43 6.02 -18.11
CA VAL A 197 -10.29 5.33 -17.15
C VAL A 197 -11.35 4.49 -17.87
N ILE A 198 -12.04 5.06 -18.86
CA ILE A 198 -13.05 4.35 -19.65
C ILE A 198 -12.41 3.22 -20.46
N TYR A 199 -11.27 3.49 -21.11
CA TYR A 199 -10.50 2.46 -21.80
C TYR A 199 -10.21 1.26 -20.88
N PHE A 200 -9.78 1.50 -19.64
CA PHE A 200 -9.49 0.42 -18.69
C PHE A 200 -10.75 -0.28 -18.15
N ILE A 201 -11.88 0.41 -18.04
CA ILE A 201 -13.18 -0.20 -17.71
C ILE A 201 -13.57 -1.20 -18.81
N ILE A 202 -13.49 -0.78 -20.08
CA ILE A 202 -13.91 -1.60 -21.24
C ILE A 202 -12.91 -2.72 -21.53
N LYS A 203 -11.60 -2.48 -21.37
CA LYS A 203 -10.56 -3.52 -21.46
C LYS A 203 -10.83 -4.70 -20.51
N GLY A 204 -11.64 -4.51 -19.46
CA GLY A 204 -11.98 -5.56 -18.50
C GLY A 204 -10.76 -6.12 -17.76
N ASN A 205 -9.71 -5.28 -17.60
CA ASN A 205 -8.38 -5.76 -17.22
C ASN A 205 -8.42 -6.63 -15.94
N PRO A 206 -7.90 -7.88 -15.96
CA PRO A 206 -7.84 -8.77 -14.80
C PRO A 206 -7.17 -8.15 -13.56
N ARG A 207 -6.35 -7.10 -13.72
CA ARG A 207 -5.72 -6.38 -12.59
C ARG A 207 -6.66 -5.41 -11.86
N ILE A 208 -7.77 -4.97 -12.48
CA ILE A 208 -8.85 -4.28 -11.75
C ILE A 208 -9.44 -5.23 -10.71
N GLN A 209 -9.53 -6.54 -11.01
CA GLN A 209 -9.93 -7.56 -10.05
C GLN A 209 -8.88 -7.75 -8.94
N LYS A 210 -7.57 -7.74 -9.26
CA LYS A 210 -6.49 -7.97 -8.27
C LYS A 210 -6.18 -6.77 -7.35
N HIS A 211 -6.47 -5.53 -7.77
CA HIS A 211 -6.32 -4.34 -6.92
C HIS A 211 -7.59 -3.95 -6.15
N LEU A 212 -8.74 -4.54 -6.50
CA LEU A 212 -10.01 -4.38 -5.78
C LEU A 212 -10.38 -5.59 -4.92
N LEU A 213 -9.84 -6.78 -5.18
CA LEU A 213 -9.93 -7.93 -4.27
C LEU A 213 -8.73 -7.91 -3.32
N PRO A 214 -8.89 -7.60 -2.01
CA PRO A 214 -7.95 -8.13 -1.03
C PRO A 214 -7.95 -9.65 -1.16
N GLU A 215 -6.76 -10.27 -1.14
CA GLU A 215 -6.58 -11.73 -1.19
C GLU A 215 -7.61 -12.42 -0.29
N ILE A 216 -8.37 -13.35 -0.88
CA ILE A 216 -9.45 -14.09 -0.21
C ILE A 216 -8.78 -15.10 0.72
N ASP A 217 -8.55 -14.70 1.97
CA ASP A 217 -8.45 -15.63 3.09
C ASP A 217 -9.70 -15.52 3.97
N SER A 218 -10.13 -16.69 4.41
CA SER A 218 -11.42 -17.08 4.99
C SER A 218 -11.90 -16.24 6.19
N VAL A 219 -12.72 -15.21 5.94
CA VAL A 219 -13.90 -14.80 6.72
C VAL A 219 -14.77 -13.94 5.79
N VAL A 220 -16.05 -14.26 5.64
CA VAL A 220 -17.01 -13.55 4.77
C VAL A 220 -17.33 -12.18 5.37
N ASP A 221 -16.64 -11.14 4.90
CA ASP A 221 -16.93 -9.73 5.20
C ASP A 221 -17.97 -9.19 4.19
N PRO A 222 -19.09 -8.57 4.64
CA PRO A 222 -20.09 -7.95 3.78
C PRO A 222 -19.52 -6.94 2.77
N LYS A 223 -18.44 -6.20 3.12
CA LYS A 223 -17.78 -5.28 2.19
C LYS A 223 -17.10 -6.00 1.03
N LYS A 224 -16.62 -7.24 1.24
CA LYS A 224 -16.02 -8.07 0.18
C LYS A 224 -17.07 -8.61 -0.78
N LEU A 225 -18.26 -8.99 -0.27
CA LEU A 225 -19.38 -9.43 -1.11
C LEU A 225 -19.85 -8.31 -2.06
N TYR A 226 -19.94 -7.10 -1.52
CA TYR A 226 -20.31 -5.90 -2.27
C TYR A 226 -19.31 -5.57 -3.39
N ILE A 227 -18.00 -5.70 -3.14
CA ILE A 227 -16.95 -5.50 -4.15
C ILE A 227 -17.05 -6.54 -5.29
N VAL A 228 -17.42 -7.79 -4.99
CA VAL A 228 -17.63 -8.83 -6.01
C VAL A 228 -18.78 -8.48 -6.94
N GLU A 229 -19.89 -7.95 -6.41
CA GLU A 229 -21.05 -7.53 -7.21
C GLU A 229 -20.74 -6.33 -8.12
N ILE A 230 -19.96 -5.37 -7.63
CA ILE A 230 -19.45 -4.25 -8.45
C ILE A 230 -18.61 -4.79 -9.62
N ASN A 231 -17.71 -5.74 -9.35
CA ASN A 231 -16.85 -6.34 -10.37
C ASN A 231 -17.65 -7.11 -11.43
N GLN A 232 -18.73 -7.79 -11.04
CA GLN A 232 -19.62 -8.48 -11.98
C GLN A 232 -20.33 -7.50 -12.92
N ASN A 233 -20.87 -6.39 -12.41
CA ASN A 233 -21.54 -5.39 -13.24
C ASN A 233 -20.58 -4.72 -14.24
N VAL A 234 -19.39 -4.32 -13.78
CA VAL A 234 -18.34 -3.75 -14.65
C VAL A 234 -17.93 -4.76 -15.73
N ARG A 235 -17.85 -6.05 -15.37
CA ARG A 235 -17.52 -7.13 -16.30
C ARG A 235 -18.62 -7.34 -17.35
N VAL A 236 -19.89 -7.34 -16.97
CA VAL A 236 -21.01 -7.46 -17.92
C VAL A 236 -20.98 -6.31 -18.94
N GLN A 237 -20.66 -5.09 -18.49
CA GLN A 237 -20.51 -3.95 -19.39
C GLN A 237 -19.31 -4.08 -20.32
N ALA A 238 -18.18 -4.54 -19.81
CA ALA A 238 -16.99 -4.82 -20.63
C ALA A 238 -17.25 -5.92 -21.67
N GLU A 239 -17.94 -7.00 -21.29
CA GLU A 239 -18.31 -8.09 -22.21
C GLU A 239 -19.27 -7.59 -23.30
N ARG A 240 -20.27 -6.76 -22.94
CA ARG A 240 -21.21 -6.15 -23.91
C ARG A 240 -20.51 -5.24 -24.92
N LEU A 241 -19.47 -4.52 -24.50
CA LEU A 241 -18.73 -3.57 -25.34
C LEU A 241 -17.43 -4.16 -25.90
N GLY A 242 -17.18 -5.45 -25.70
CA GLY A 242 -15.92 -6.10 -26.05
C GLY A 242 -15.58 -6.03 -27.53
N GLU A 243 -16.59 -6.08 -28.40
CA GLU A 243 -16.43 -5.95 -29.85
C GLU A 243 -15.90 -4.57 -30.28
N MET A 244 -16.16 -3.53 -29.48
CA MET A 244 -15.64 -2.17 -29.74
C MET A 244 -14.21 -1.96 -29.25
N PHE A 245 -13.66 -2.89 -28.47
CA PHE A 245 -12.36 -2.70 -27.82
C PHE A 245 -11.24 -2.31 -28.79
N PRO A 246 -11.12 -2.90 -30.01
CA PRO A 246 -10.14 -2.45 -31.00
C PRO A 246 -10.27 -0.97 -31.36
N LEU A 247 -11.49 -0.42 -31.46
CA LEU A 247 -11.71 1.00 -31.74
C LEU A 247 -11.26 1.89 -30.58
N PHE A 248 -11.53 1.46 -29.34
CA PHE A 248 -11.03 2.14 -28.14
C PHE A 248 -9.51 2.16 -28.08
N GLU A 249 -8.88 1.03 -28.39
CA GLU A 249 -7.42 0.89 -28.41
C GLU A 249 -6.79 1.82 -29.45
N LYS A 250 -7.32 1.82 -30.69
CA LYS A 250 -6.89 2.71 -31.76
C LYS A 250 -7.05 4.19 -31.39
N HIS A 251 -8.18 4.58 -30.79
CA HIS A 251 -8.40 5.96 -30.36
C HIS A 251 -7.47 6.34 -29.19
N MET A 252 -7.23 5.44 -28.25
CA MET A 252 -6.28 5.67 -27.14
C MET A 252 -4.86 5.84 -27.66
N ALA A 253 -4.41 4.99 -28.60
CA ALA A 253 -3.12 5.12 -29.28
C ALA A 253 -3.00 6.46 -30.02
N TRP A 254 -4.03 6.87 -30.74
CA TRP A 254 -4.07 8.18 -31.39
C TRP A 254 -3.94 9.33 -30.37
N ARG A 255 -4.67 9.25 -29.24
CA ARG A 255 -4.58 10.26 -28.16
C ARG A 255 -3.18 10.32 -27.55
N LEU A 256 -2.55 9.17 -27.33
CA LEU A 256 -1.18 9.06 -26.81
C LEU A 256 -0.18 9.84 -27.67
N LEU A 257 -0.30 9.72 -28.99
CA LEU A 257 0.61 10.35 -29.95
C LEU A 257 0.30 11.82 -30.23
N ASN A 258 -0.97 12.24 -30.19
CA ASN A 258 -1.39 13.55 -30.72
C ASN A 258 -1.87 14.55 -29.66
N ARG A 259 -2.38 14.09 -28.51
CA ARG A 259 -2.95 14.98 -27.50
C ARG A 259 -1.88 15.48 -26.55
N LYS A 260 -1.85 16.81 -26.36
CA LYS A 260 -0.93 17.46 -25.43
C LYS A 260 -1.48 17.47 -24.01
N THR A 261 -0.58 17.33 -23.05
CA THR A 261 -0.81 17.45 -21.61
C THR A 261 0.45 17.93 -20.90
N PHE A 262 0.40 18.20 -19.61
CA PHE A 262 1.57 18.54 -18.81
C PHE A 262 2.49 17.34 -18.63
N ALA A 263 3.81 17.55 -18.63
CA ALA A 263 4.82 16.51 -18.44
C ALA A 263 4.61 15.71 -17.14
N SER A 264 4.10 16.36 -16.10
CA SER A 264 3.76 15.74 -14.82
C SER A 264 2.37 15.09 -14.78
N LEU A 265 1.61 15.11 -15.89
CA LEU A 265 0.20 14.73 -16.00
C LEU A 265 -0.75 15.46 -15.01
N SER A 266 -0.21 16.41 -14.25
CA SER A 266 -0.90 17.21 -13.26
C SER A 266 -0.80 18.69 -13.63
N GLY A 267 -1.84 19.46 -13.30
CA GLY A 267 -1.83 20.92 -13.42
C GLY A 267 -1.26 21.64 -12.19
N LEU A 268 -0.68 20.89 -11.24
CA LEU A 268 -0.12 21.44 -10.00
C LEU A 268 1.18 22.20 -10.28
N SER A 269 1.27 23.43 -9.77
CA SER A 269 2.41 24.34 -9.99
C SER A 269 3.75 23.86 -9.43
N GLN A 270 3.71 22.91 -8.50
CA GLN A 270 4.92 22.32 -7.93
C GLN A 270 5.60 21.30 -8.88
N PHE A 271 4.91 20.82 -9.91
CA PHE A 271 5.47 19.86 -10.86
C PHE A 271 5.78 20.52 -12.21
N VAL A 272 6.42 19.77 -13.10
CA VAL A 272 6.73 20.24 -14.45
C VAL A 272 5.43 20.49 -15.23
N VAL A 273 5.22 21.76 -15.62
CA VAL A 273 4.05 22.24 -16.39
C VAL A 273 4.34 22.46 -17.88
N THR A 274 5.46 21.95 -18.39
CA THR A 274 5.73 21.94 -19.84
C THR A 274 4.71 21.04 -20.54
N LYS A 275 4.07 21.55 -21.59
CA LYS A 275 3.12 20.76 -22.39
C LYS A 275 3.85 19.91 -23.43
N MET A 276 3.55 18.61 -23.47
CA MET A 276 4.05 17.65 -24.45
C MET A 276 2.97 16.63 -24.79
N ASN A 277 3.20 15.78 -25.78
CA ASN A 277 2.24 14.73 -26.12
C ASN A 277 2.10 13.73 -24.95
N LEU A 278 0.95 13.07 -24.86
CA LEU A 278 0.59 12.25 -23.72
C LEU A 278 1.54 11.06 -23.49
N ALA A 279 1.95 10.34 -24.54
CA ALA A 279 2.90 9.24 -24.38
C ALA A 279 4.28 9.71 -23.85
N PRO A 280 4.91 10.76 -24.43
CA PRO A 280 6.09 11.37 -23.83
C PRO A 280 5.92 11.83 -22.39
N ALA A 281 4.75 12.37 -22.01
CA ALA A 281 4.48 12.77 -20.62
C ALA A 281 4.43 11.57 -19.67
N ILE A 282 3.74 10.49 -20.05
CA ILE A 282 3.71 9.24 -19.28
C ILE A 282 5.12 8.66 -19.15
N TRP A 283 5.86 8.62 -20.26
CA TRP A 283 7.24 8.15 -20.29
C TRP A 283 8.16 8.99 -19.38
N HIS A 284 8.02 10.33 -19.43
CA HIS A 284 8.76 11.26 -18.57
C HIS A 284 8.50 11.00 -17.08
N ILE A 285 7.25 10.74 -16.68
CA ILE A 285 6.92 10.43 -15.28
C ILE A 285 7.60 9.16 -14.83
N LEU A 286 7.54 8.09 -15.63
CA LEU A 286 8.20 6.85 -15.27
C LEU A 286 9.71 7.07 -15.11
N HIS A 287 10.33 7.83 -16.01
CA HIS A 287 11.76 8.10 -15.97
C HIS A 287 12.16 9.27 -15.05
N SER A 288 11.23 9.91 -14.34
CA SER A 288 11.55 11.07 -13.50
C SER A 288 12.48 10.73 -12.34
N CYS A 289 12.49 9.47 -11.90
CA CYS A 289 13.42 9.00 -10.87
C CYS A 289 14.89 9.14 -11.28
N LEU A 290 15.21 9.08 -12.59
CA LEU A 290 16.58 9.25 -13.09
C LEU A 290 17.17 10.62 -12.76
N MET A 291 16.31 11.62 -12.58
CA MET A 291 16.71 12.98 -12.25
C MET A 291 17.00 13.20 -10.76
N ASN A 292 16.67 12.22 -9.89
CA ASN A 292 16.78 12.34 -8.42
C ASN A 292 16.20 13.66 -7.88
N LEU A 293 15.05 14.07 -8.41
CA LEU A 293 14.38 15.30 -7.99
C LEU A 293 14.04 15.24 -6.49
N PRO A 294 13.98 16.39 -5.78
CA PRO A 294 13.42 16.44 -4.44
C PRO A 294 12.03 15.78 -4.39
N THR A 295 11.73 15.09 -3.29
CA THR A 295 10.53 14.24 -3.15
C THR A 295 9.21 14.97 -3.44
N GLN A 296 9.13 16.26 -3.12
CA GLN A 296 7.98 17.13 -3.38
C GLN A 296 7.75 17.47 -4.87
N TYR A 297 8.77 17.29 -5.71
CA TYR A 297 8.74 17.57 -7.15
C TYR A 297 8.80 16.29 -8.01
N ASP A 298 9.00 15.13 -7.38
CA ASP A 298 9.08 13.85 -8.08
C ASP A 298 7.70 13.41 -8.57
N SER A 299 7.52 13.46 -9.88
CA SER A 299 6.24 13.12 -10.52
C SER A 299 5.96 11.62 -10.45
N LEU A 300 6.99 10.76 -10.41
CA LEU A 300 6.80 9.32 -10.23
C LEU A 300 6.09 9.02 -8.92
N ARG A 301 6.44 9.70 -7.83
CA ARG A 301 5.77 9.53 -6.52
C ARG A 301 4.27 9.79 -6.58
N LEU A 302 3.86 10.82 -7.31
CA LEU A 302 2.44 11.14 -7.50
C LEU A 302 1.68 10.00 -8.21
N HIS A 303 2.36 9.28 -9.10
CA HIS A 303 1.75 8.28 -9.98
C HIS A 303 2.21 6.84 -9.74
N VAL A 304 2.95 6.56 -8.66
CA VAL A 304 3.58 5.25 -8.43
C VAL A 304 2.60 4.08 -8.37
N TYR A 305 1.36 4.34 -7.94
CA TYR A 305 0.29 3.33 -7.90
C TYR A 305 -0.36 3.06 -9.28
N HIS A 306 0.03 3.82 -10.31
CA HIS A 306 -0.50 3.76 -11.67
C HIS A 306 0.53 3.30 -12.71
N VAL A 307 1.73 2.90 -12.27
CA VAL A 307 2.82 2.45 -13.15
C VAL A 307 2.36 1.34 -14.08
N ASP A 308 1.63 0.34 -13.58
CA ASP A 308 1.11 -0.75 -14.41
C ASP A 308 0.18 -0.25 -15.53
N ARG A 309 -0.68 0.74 -15.24
CA ARG A 309 -1.56 1.35 -16.25
C ARG A 309 -0.78 2.17 -17.26
N PHE A 310 0.28 2.85 -16.81
CA PHE A 310 1.16 3.59 -17.72
C PHE A 310 1.91 2.66 -18.67
N LEU A 311 2.37 1.50 -18.20
CA LEU A 311 2.98 0.49 -19.07
C LEU A 311 1.99 -0.05 -20.10
N ASP A 312 0.76 -0.34 -19.69
CA ASP A 312 -0.31 -0.74 -20.61
C ASP A 312 -0.58 0.32 -21.69
N LEU A 313 -0.55 1.62 -21.34
CA LEU A 313 -0.76 2.71 -22.29
C LEU A 313 0.44 2.90 -23.22
N LEU A 314 1.67 2.88 -22.69
CA LEU A 314 2.88 3.02 -23.50
C LEU A 314 3.08 1.85 -24.47
N GLY A 315 2.60 0.66 -24.10
CA GLY A 315 2.59 -0.52 -24.97
C GLY A 315 1.73 -0.36 -26.22
N LEU A 316 0.72 0.53 -26.22
CA LEU A 316 -0.11 0.80 -27.40
C LEU A 316 0.61 1.58 -28.50
N VAL A 317 1.76 2.17 -28.18
CA VAL A 317 2.52 3.07 -29.06
C VAL A 317 4.01 2.71 -29.09
N ASP A 318 4.35 1.49 -28.64
CA ASP A 318 5.70 0.92 -28.61
C ASP A 318 6.76 1.79 -27.89
N TYR A 319 6.36 2.48 -26.81
CA TYR A 319 7.31 3.21 -25.96
C TYR A 319 7.98 2.28 -24.96
N HIS A 320 9.29 2.10 -25.07
CA HIS A 320 10.07 1.28 -24.14
C HIS A 320 10.37 1.99 -22.82
N VAL A 321 10.33 1.23 -21.73
CA VAL A 321 10.66 1.67 -20.37
C VAL A 321 11.82 0.85 -19.82
N ASP A 322 12.83 1.53 -19.29
CA ASP A 322 14.00 0.86 -18.71
C ASP A 322 13.60 -0.05 -17.53
N THR A 323 14.08 -1.29 -17.51
CA THR A 323 13.79 -2.25 -16.44
C THR A 323 14.25 -1.77 -15.07
N ARG A 324 15.30 -0.94 -15.01
CA ARG A 324 15.80 -0.32 -13.78
C ARG A 324 14.82 0.71 -13.22
N VAL A 325 14.10 1.43 -14.08
CA VAL A 325 13.02 2.36 -13.69
C VAL A 325 11.85 1.59 -13.09
N LEU A 326 11.51 0.42 -13.66
CA LEU A 326 10.47 -0.45 -13.11
C LEU A 326 10.86 -0.97 -11.72
N LYS A 327 12.12 -1.40 -11.55
CA LYS A 327 12.64 -1.82 -10.24
C LYS A 327 12.55 -0.69 -9.22
N HIS A 328 12.94 0.52 -9.60
CA HIS A 328 12.84 1.69 -8.72
C HIS A 328 11.39 2.03 -8.36
N SER A 329 10.48 1.98 -9.34
CA SER A 329 9.05 2.17 -9.13
C SER A 329 8.47 1.17 -8.13
N LEU A 330 8.88 -0.09 -8.21
CA LEU A 330 8.48 -1.13 -7.26
C LEU A 330 9.01 -0.85 -5.85
N ARG A 331 10.29 -0.46 -5.71
CA ARG A 331 10.88 -0.05 -4.43
C ARG A 331 10.13 1.11 -3.81
N LEU A 332 9.81 2.13 -4.60
CA LEU A 332 9.04 3.30 -4.14
C LEU A 332 7.62 2.92 -3.71
N LYS A 333 6.93 2.06 -4.48
CA LYS A 333 5.61 1.52 -4.13
C LYS A 333 5.66 0.74 -2.81
N ALA A 334 6.66 -0.13 -2.64
CA ALA A 334 6.87 -0.91 -1.43
C ALA A 334 7.16 -0.01 -0.22
N MET A 335 8.07 0.95 -0.35
CA MET A 335 8.40 1.91 0.70
C MET A 335 7.19 2.70 1.17
N LEU A 336 6.35 3.20 0.25
CA LEU A 336 5.15 3.95 0.60
C LEU A 336 4.06 3.07 1.23
N GLN A 337 3.95 1.80 0.83
CA GLN A 337 3.06 0.84 1.49
C GLN A 337 3.55 0.48 2.90
N LEU A 338 4.86 0.30 3.08
CA LEU A 338 5.47 0.09 4.40
C LEU A 338 5.27 1.31 5.31
N LEU A 339 5.41 2.53 4.78
CA LEU A 339 5.10 3.76 5.50
C LEU A 339 3.62 3.85 5.90
N LYS A 340 2.71 3.46 5.00
CA LYS A 340 1.28 3.42 5.34
C LYS A 340 1.02 2.44 6.47
N ALA A 341 1.64 1.26 6.42
CA ALA A 341 1.49 0.24 7.46
C ALA A 341 2.15 0.65 8.80
N SER A 342 3.25 1.39 8.77
CA SER A 342 3.91 1.90 9.99
C SER A 342 3.08 2.95 10.73
N LYS A 343 2.15 3.61 10.03
CA LYS A 343 1.23 4.62 10.56
C LYS A 343 -0.07 4.07 11.13
N ASP A 344 -0.26 2.75 11.13
CA ASP A 344 -1.42 2.14 11.75
C ASP A 344 -1.50 2.57 13.23
N GLN A 345 -2.67 3.10 13.61
CA GLN A 345 -2.91 3.64 14.96
C GLN A 345 -3.15 2.54 15.99
N ALA A 346 -3.32 1.28 15.56
CA ALA A 346 -3.43 0.15 16.47
C ALA A 346 -2.19 0.07 17.39
N ILE A 347 -2.44 -0.09 18.69
CA ILE A 347 -1.39 -0.11 19.71
C ILE A 347 -0.38 -1.22 19.40
N GLY A 348 0.89 -0.85 19.24
CA GLY A 348 1.98 -1.78 18.94
C GLY A 348 2.05 -2.26 17.49
N ALA A 349 1.23 -1.73 16.57
CA ALA A 349 1.26 -2.11 15.15
C ALA A 349 2.63 -1.86 14.51
N TYR A 350 3.24 -0.69 14.77
CA TYR A 350 4.59 -0.40 14.29
C TYR A 350 5.65 -1.34 14.86
N GLU A 351 5.59 -1.64 16.17
CA GLU A 351 6.54 -2.56 16.82
C GLU A 351 6.41 -3.96 16.20
N ASN A 352 5.19 -4.47 16.03
CA ASN A 352 4.94 -5.76 15.39
C ASN A 352 5.41 -5.79 13.94
N MET A 353 5.18 -4.72 13.17
CA MET A 353 5.66 -4.61 11.79
C MET A 353 7.20 -4.58 11.75
N SER A 354 7.84 -3.84 12.65
CA SER A 354 9.30 -3.79 12.76
C SER A 354 9.88 -5.16 13.08
N LEU A 355 9.28 -5.89 14.02
CA LEU A 355 9.69 -7.25 14.37
C LEU A 355 9.43 -8.22 13.21
N CYS A 356 8.33 -8.07 12.48
CA CYS A 356 8.03 -8.86 11.28
C CYS A 356 9.09 -8.67 10.19
N VAL A 357 9.51 -7.43 9.92
CA VAL A 357 10.55 -7.16 8.92
C VAL A 357 11.91 -7.67 9.40
N LYS A 358 12.26 -7.48 10.68
CA LYS A 358 13.51 -8.03 11.24
C LYS A 358 13.53 -9.56 11.20
N ALA A 359 12.39 -10.20 11.38
CA ALA A 359 12.22 -11.65 11.28
C ALA A 359 12.35 -12.20 9.85
N LEU A 360 12.54 -11.35 8.83
CA LEU A 360 12.94 -11.82 7.49
C LEU A 360 14.42 -12.20 7.43
N THR A 361 15.27 -11.57 8.26
CA THR A 361 16.71 -11.81 8.29
C THR A 361 17.14 -12.55 9.56
N GLN A 362 16.43 -12.32 10.66
CA GLN A 362 16.72 -12.87 11.99
C GLN A 362 15.77 -14.04 12.31
N GLY A 363 16.26 -15.08 12.97
CA GLY A 363 15.42 -16.13 13.55
C GLY A 363 14.35 -15.54 14.48
N ALA A 364 13.16 -16.13 14.51
CA ALA A 364 12.09 -15.64 15.36
C ALA A 364 11.15 -16.74 15.85
N ILE A 365 10.51 -16.48 16.99
CA ILE A 365 9.43 -17.29 17.56
C ILE A 365 8.13 -16.51 17.41
N ILE A 366 7.11 -17.16 16.86
CA ILE A 366 5.75 -16.61 16.79
C ILE A 366 5.04 -17.00 18.09
N ILE A 367 4.50 -15.99 18.77
CA ILE A 367 3.79 -16.19 20.04
C ILE A 367 2.30 -16.36 19.79
N ASN A 368 1.72 -17.42 20.33
CA ASN A 368 0.29 -17.66 20.30
C ASN A 368 -0.36 -17.01 21.53
N ARG A 369 -1.04 -15.88 21.31
CA ARG A 369 -1.67 -15.13 22.40
C ARG A 369 -2.74 -15.92 23.15
N ASP A 370 -3.34 -16.94 22.53
CA ASP A 370 -4.34 -17.79 23.15
C ASP A 370 -3.75 -18.70 24.25
N ASN A 371 -2.43 -18.93 24.20
CA ASN A 371 -1.68 -19.71 25.19
C ASN A 371 -1.17 -18.88 26.38
N ILE A 372 -1.52 -17.59 26.44
CA ILE A 372 -1.04 -16.65 27.46
C ILE A 372 -2.22 -16.17 28.30
N ARG A 373 -2.11 -16.28 29.63
CA ARG A 373 -3.16 -15.76 30.52
C ARG A 373 -3.33 -14.25 30.38
N GLU A 374 -4.58 -13.80 30.46
CA GLU A 374 -5.01 -12.39 30.43
C GLU A 374 -4.10 -11.50 31.28
N ARG A 375 -3.82 -11.91 32.52
CA ARG A 375 -2.98 -11.14 33.45
C ARG A 375 -1.56 -10.91 32.93
N VAL A 376 -0.96 -11.88 32.24
CA VAL A 376 0.36 -11.74 31.62
C VAL A 376 0.26 -10.87 30.37
N LEU A 377 -0.78 -11.07 29.53
CA LEU A 377 -1.04 -10.24 28.36
C LEU A 377 -1.15 -8.75 28.72
N THR A 378 -1.91 -8.40 29.76
CA THR A 378 -2.13 -7.02 30.18
C THR A 378 -0.84 -6.36 30.69
N VAL A 379 -0.05 -7.10 31.49
CA VAL A 379 1.14 -6.57 32.16
C VAL A 379 2.37 -6.55 31.26
N GLU A 380 2.63 -7.65 30.54
CA GLU A 380 3.82 -7.80 29.70
C GLU A 380 3.60 -7.25 28.29
N ARG A 381 2.35 -7.16 27.78
CA ARG A 381 2.05 -6.69 26.42
C ARG A 381 2.93 -7.35 25.35
N PRO A 382 2.86 -8.69 25.20
CA PRO A 382 3.77 -9.42 24.32
C PRO A 382 3.66 -8.96 22.86
N PRO A 383 4.81 -8.78 22.19
CA PRO A 383 4.79 -8.71 20.73
C PRO A 383 4.34 -10.06 20.15
N ALA A 384 3.80 -10.05 18.94
CA ALA A 384 3.43 -11.29 18.26
C ALA A 384 4.65 -12.11 17.78
N ILE A 385 5.83 -11.48 17.73
CA ILE A 385 7.06 -12.02 17.17
C ILE A 385 8.19 -11.68 18.16
N ILE A 386 9.00 -12.67 18.51
CA ILE A 386 10.17 -12.53 19.38
C ILE A 386 11.41 -12.96 18.60
N LEU A 387 12.44 -12.11 18.56
CA LEU A 387 13.64 -12.39 17.78
C LEU A 387 14.61 -13.30 18.56
N VAL A 388 15.19 -14.28 17.87
CA VAL A 388 16.22 -15.19 18.39
C VAL A 388 17.47 -15.14 17.52
N ASP A 389 18.63 -15.47 18.07
CA ASP A 389 19.91 -15.49 17.36
C ASP A 389 19.91 -16.40 16.12
N GLY A 390 20.70 -16.00 15.13
CA GLY A 390 20.87 -16.71 13.87
C GLY A 390 19.91 -16.29 12.75
N PRO A 391 20.10 -16.86 11.55
CA PRO A 391 19.32 -16.51 10.38
C PRO A 391 17.87 -17.00 10.48
N ALA A 392 16.97 -16.29 9.81
CA ALA A 392 15.61 -16.77 9.58
C ALA A 392 15.61 -18.04 8.72
N SER A 393 14.72 -18.99 9.03
CA SER A 393 14.50 -20.16 8.17
C SER A 393 13.65 -19.78 6.95
N GLU A 394 13.74 -20.55 5.86
CA GLU A 394 12.93 -20.30 4.65
C GLU A 394 11.43 -20.29 4.94
N GLN A 395 10.95 -21.22 5.78
CA GLN A 395 9.54 -21.28 6.17
C GLN A 395 9.11 -20.03 6.95
N GLN A 396 9.96 -19.55 7.86
CA GLN A 396 9.71 -18.32 8.60
C GLN A 396 9.65 -17.11 7.65
N ILE A 397 10.58 -17.02 6.70
CA ILE A 397 10.61 -15.94 5.70
C ILE A 397 9.29 -15.89 4.93
N LEU A 398 8.81 -17.04 4.43
CA LEU A 398 7.54 -17.13 3.71
C LEU A 398 6.36 -16.68 4.58
N GLN A 399 6.30 -17.12 5.84
CA GLN A 399 5.27 -16.70 6.79
C GLN A 399 5.31 -15.19 7.07
N MET A 400 6.50 -14.59 7.19
CA MET A 400 6.65 -13.15 7.43
C MET A 400 6.31 -12.33 6.19
N LEU A 401 6.69 -12.79 4.98
CA LEU A 401 6.34 -12.11 3.73
C LEU A 401 4.83 -12.02 3.53
N GLN A 402 4.06 -13.04 3.91
CA GLN A 402 2.60 -13.01 3.86
C GLN A 402 1.98 -11.90 4.71
N LYS A 403 2.64 -11.50 5.82
CA LYS A 403 2.18 -10.40 6.68
C LYS A 403 2.50 -9.01 6.14
N LEU A 404 3.35 -8.92 5.10
CA LEU A 404 3.76 -7.64 4.51
C LEU A 404 2.87 -7.20 3.35
N PRO A 405 2.84 -5.89 3.02
CA PRO A 405 2.12 -5.40 1.85
C PRO A 405 2.63 -6.02 0.55
N HIS A 406 1.72 -6.28 -0.41
CA HIS A 406 2.03 -6.98 -1.66
C HIS A 406 3.24 -6.41 -2.41
N ALA A 407 3.41 -5.08 -2.49
CA ALA A 407 4.55 -4.52 -3.22
C ALA A 407 5.90 -4.85 -2.59
N ALA A 408 5.95 -4.98 -1.25
CA ALA A 408 7.15 -5.40 -0.54
C ALA A 408 7.48 -6.88 -0.80
N ARG A 409 6.46 -7.76 -0.92
CA ARG A 409 6.65 -9.19 -1.20
C ARG A 409 7.35 -9.48 -2.53
N CYS A 410 7.31 -8.53 -3.47
CA CYS A 410 7.97 -8.65 -4.77
C CYS A 410 9.45 -8.21 -4.75
N LEU A 411 9.99 -7.82 -3.60
CA LEU A 411 11.38 -7.39 -3.44
C LEU A 411 12.22 -8.45 -2.72
N PRO A 412 13.54 -8.48 -2.94
CA PRO A 412 14.46 -9.27 -2.13
C PRO A 412 14.38 -8.87 -0.65
N VAL A 413 14.58 -9.84 0.25
CA VAL A 413 14.53 -9.63 1.71
C VAL A 413 15.44 -8.48 2.18
N SER A 414 16.66 -8.40 1.64
CA SER A 414 17.60 -7.32 1.96
C SER A 414 17.05 -5.93 1.61
N GLU A 415 16.39 -5.80 0.45
CA GLU A 415 15.75 -4.55 0.04
C GLU A 415 14.57 -4.20 0.95
N ILE A 416 13.73 -5.17 1.34
CA ILE A 416 12.59 -4.94 2.24
C ILE A 416 13.08 -4.38 3.59
N SER A 417 14.05 -5.05 4.21
CA SER A 417 14.58 -4.65 5.52
C SER A 417 15.23 -3.27 5.47
N ALA A 418 15.98 -2.98 4.40
CA ALA A 418 16.61 -1.69 4.24
C ALA A 418 15.60 -0.56 3.92
N LEU A 419 14.57 -0.82 3.12
CA LEU A 419 13.49 0.14 2.87
C LEU A 419 12.70 0.42 4.15
N PHE A 420 12.45 -0.59 4.98
CA PHE A 420 11.75 -0.39 6.25
C PHE A 420 12.56 0.49 7.22
N ALA A 421 13.88 0.40 7.20
CA ALA A 421 14.74 1.28 8.01
C ALA A 421 14.61 2.78 7.63
N LEU A 422 14.12 3.08 6.42
CA LEU A 422 13.87 4.45 5.96
C LEU A 422 12.48 4.98 6.36
N VAL A 423 11.56 4.11 6.81
CA VAL A 423 10.19 4.51 7.18
C VAL A 423 10.03 4.60 8.70
N GLY A 424 9.10 5.43 9.14
CA GLY A 424 8.75 5.56 10.55
C GLY A 424 7.35 6.17 10.73
N PRO A 425 6.66 5.91 11.85
CA PRO A 425 5.30 6.40 12.09
C PRO A 425 5.19 7.93 12.05
N GLN A 426 6.26 8.62 12.48
CA GLN A 426 6.38 10.08 12.50
C GLN A 426 6.70 10.71 11.14
N LEU A 427 7.18 9.92 10.18
CA LEU A 427 7.62 10.43 8.89
C LEU A 427 6.44 10.57 7.92
N SER A 428 6.48 11.56 7.06
CA SER A 428 5.58 11.71 5.92
C SER A 428 6.23 11.18 4.64
N ALA A 429 5.45 10.99 3.59
CA ALA A 429 5.99 10.49 2.32
C ALA A 429 7.05 11.43 1.73
N SER A 430 6.93 12.75 1.95
CA SER A 430 7.93 13.73 1.50
C SER A 430 9.24 13.67 2.27
N ASP A 431 9.24 13.19 3.53
CA ASP A 431 10.44 13.16 4.38
C ASP A 431 11.42 12.04 3.99
N ILE A 432 10.96 11.04 3.23
CA ILE A 432 11.75 9.86 2.91
C ILE A 432 12.35 10.00 1.52
N VAL A 433 13.67 10.15 1.43
CA VAL A 433 14.41 10.20 0.16
C VAL A 433 14.87 8.79 -0.22
N LEU A 434 14.55 8.38 -1.44
CA LEU A 434 15.01 7.12 -2.03
C LEU A 434 15.66 7.42 -3.38
N PRO A 435 17.01 7.49 -3.46
CA PRO A 435 17.67 7.81 -4.72
C PRO A 435 17.54 6.67 -5.73
N TYR A 436 17.62 6.98 -7.02
CA TYR A 436 17.49 5.99 -8.09
C TYR A 436 18.56 4.90 -8.03
N ASN A 437 19.80 5.30 -7.77
CA ASN A 437 20.96 4.41 -7.61
C ASN A 437 21.07 3.83 -6.19
N TRP A 438 19.99 3.80 -5.42
CA TRP A 438 19.98 3.19 -4.09
C TRP A 438 20.30 1.70 -4.14
N ILE A 439 21.25 1.31 -3.29
CA ILE A 439 21.69 -0.07 -3.07
C ILE A 439 21.31 -0.44 -1.65
N ALA A 440 20.63 -1.56 -1.48
CA ALA A 440 20.30 -2.06 -0.16
C ALA A 440 21.60 -2.53 0.53
N PRO A 441 21.87 -2.11 1.77
CA PRO A 441 22.94 -2.68 2.57
C PRO A 441 22.70 -4.18 2.81
N ASP A 442 23.79 -4.93 2.89
CA ASP A 442 23.73 -6.30 3.38
C ASP A 442 23.43 -6.29 4.88
N ILE A 443 22.43 -7.07 5.28
CA ILE A 443 21.99 -7.17 6.67
C ILE A 443 22.32 -8.58 7.14
N ALA A 444 23.36 -8.68 7.98
CA ALA A 444 23.74 -9.94 8.60
C ALA A 444 22.82 -10.26 9.80
N PRO A 445 22.48 -11.54 10.03
CA PRO A 445 21.81 -11.94 11.26
C PRO A 445 22.72 -11.72 12.47
N LEU A 446 22.10 -11.38 13.60
CA LEU A 446 22.77 -11.19 14.86
C LEU A 446 22.99 -12.52 15.59
N TYR A 447 24.14 -12.61 16.25
CA TYR A 447 24.52 -13.67 17.19
C TYR A 447 25.05 -12.99 18.44
N GLU A 448 24.14 -12.59 19.32
CA GLU A 448 24.53 -11.79 20.47
C GLU A 448 24.84 -12.63 21.70
N TRP A 449 24.49 -13.92 21.73
CA TRP A 449 24.77 -14.80 22.86
C TRP A 449 25.91 -15.76 22.52
N HIS A 450 26.92 -15.86 23.40
CA HIS A 450 28.06 -16.78 23.24
C HIS A 450 27.62 -18.20 22.83
N ILE A 451 26.61 -18.74 23.52
CA ILE A 451 26.08 -20.07 23.24
C ILE A 451 25.57 -20.21 21.80
N SER A 452 25.00 -19.17 21.22
CA SER A 452 24.49 -19.20 19.84
C SER A 452 25.60 -19.32 18.79
N THR A 453 26.85 -19.01 19.15
CA THR A 453 28.02 -19.14 18.28
C THR A 453 28.65 -20.54 18.30
N LEU A 454 28.31 -21.36 19.29
CA LEU A 454 28.83 -22.72 19.41
C LEU A 454 28.19 -23.68 18.38
N PRO A 455 28.82 -24.81 18.04
CA PRO A 455 28.18 -25.86 17.24
C PRO A 455 26.88 -26.34 17.87
N ILE A 456 25.85 -26.62 17.06
CA ILE A 456 24.50 -27.02 17.52
C ILE A 456 24.54 -28.16 18.54
N GLN A 457 25.41 -29.16 18.33
CA GLN A 457 25.56 -30.29 19.26
C GLN A 457 26.02 -29.86 20.66
N GLN A 458 26.91 -28.85 20.74
CA GLN A 458 27.34 -28.28 22.01
C GLN A 458 26.22 -27.45 22.63
N GLN A 459 25.53 -26.62 21.83
CA GLN A 459 24.36 -25.86 22.33
C GLN A 459 23.31 -26.77 22.95
N THR A 460 22.95 -27.86 22.26
CA THR A 460 21.99 -28.85 22.76
C THR A 460 22.48 -29.48 24.05
N ARG A 461 23.74 -29.94 24.11
CA ARG A 461 24.32 -30.53 25.34
C ARG A 461 24.23 -29.57 26.52
N ILE A 462 24.63 -28.32 26.31
CA ILE A 462 24.60 -27.28 27.33
C ILE A 462 23.16 -27.09 27.82
N PHE A 463 22.22 -26.88 26.89
CA PHE A 463 20.81 -26.69 27.23
C PHE A 463 20.12 -27.93 27.78
N THR A 464 20.67 -29.14 27.65
CA THR A 464 20.12 -30.37 28.25
C THR A 464 20.79 -30.76 29.56
N THR A 465 21.71 -29.93 30.08
CA THR A 465 22.38 -30.19 31.35
C THR A 465 21.38 -29.99 32.49
N ASN A 466 21.03 -31.07 33.19
CA ASN A 466 20.08 -31.04 34.31
C ASN A 466 20.70 -30.26 35.49
N VAL A 467 19.98 -29.23 35.94
CA VAL A 467 20.35 -28.45 37.12
C VAL A 467 19.48 -28.86 38.30
N GLN A 468 20.10 -29.44 39.33
CA GLN A 468 19.38 -29.83 40.55
C GLN A 468 18.85 -28.61 41.30
N ILE A 469 17.53 -28.55 41.47
CA ILE A 469 16.83 -27.49 42.20
C ILE A 469 16.56 -27.94 43.65
N CYS A 470 17.06 -27.17 44.62
CA CYS A 470 16.79 -27.39 46.03
C CYS A 470 15.34 -27.02 46.36
N SER A 471 14.60 -27.95 46.96
CA SER A 471 13.18 -27.77 47.29
C SER A 471 12.94 -26.74 48.41
N SER A 472 13.85 -26.63 49.38
CA SER A 472 13.79 -25.64 50.46
C SER A 472 13.96 -24.22 49.93
N THR A 473 14.85 -24.01 48.95
CA THR A 473 15.16 -22.67 48.45
C THR A 473 14.46 -22.28 47.16
N ALA A 474 13.96 -23.27 46.41
CA ALA A 474 13.46 -23.14 45.05
C ALA A 474 14.50 -22.60 44.05
N ARG A 475 15.79 -22.77 44.34
CA ARG A 475 16.94 -22.33 43.53
C ARG A 475 17.85 -23.54 43.23
N PRO A 476 18.83 -23.43 42.31
CA PRO A 476 19.89 -24.44 42.21
C PRO A 476 20.55 -24.67 43.57
N TYR A 477 21.34 -25.72 43.77
CA TYR A 477 22.20 -25.79 44.95
C TYR A 477 23.33 -24.74 44.87
N SER A 478 23.71 -24.14 45.99
CA SER A 478 24.81 -23.16 46.03
C SER A 478 26.19 -23.80 45.78
N ILE A 479 26.34 -25.06 46.18
CA ILE A 479 27.53 -25.88 46.02
C ILE A 479 27.15 -27.18 45.31
N ILE A 480 27.83 -27.49 44.21
CA ILE A 480 27.68 -28.75 43.46
C ILE A 480 29.08 -29.36 43.31
N ASN A 481 29.25 -30.62 43.69
CA ASN A 481 30.55 -31.33 43.62
C ASN A 481 31.73 -30.56 44.27
N ASN A 482 31.51 -29.98 45.45
CA ASN A 482 32.49 -29.12 46.16
C ASN A 482 32.93 -27.86 45.40
N GLN A 483 32.20 -27.45 44.35
CA GLN A 483 32.42 -26.19 43.65
C GLN A 483 31.22 -25.26 43.82
N ILE A 484 31.50 -23.96 43.89
CA ILE A 484 30.47 -22.92 43.91
C ILE A 484 29.75 -22.97 42.55
N TRP A 485 28.41 -22.97 42.57
CA TRP A 485 27.59 -23.04 41.35
C TRP A 485 28.02 -22.05 40.27
N GLN A 486 28.46 -20.84 40.66
CA GLN A 486 28.95 -19.83 39.73
C GLN A 486 30.11 -20.34 38.85
N VAL A 487 31.09 -21.02 39.44
CA VAL A 487 32.26 -21.55 38.74
C VAL A 487 31.86 -22.71 37.81
N THR A 488 30.99 -23.58 38.31
CA THR A 488 30.43 -24.69 37.54
C THR A 488 29.63 -24.17 36.35
N ALA A 489 28.80 -23.13 36.56
CA ALA A 489 28.02 -22.51 35.51
C ALA A 489 28.90 -21.82 34.46
N GLU A 490 29.99 -21.15 34.86
CA GLU A 490 30.94 -20.56 33.90
C GLU A 490 31.62 -21.61 33.02
N THR A 491 31.93 -22.76 33.62
CA THR A 491 32.56 -23.89 32.92
C THR A 491 31.62 -24.55 31.92
N ILE A 492 30.33 -24.68 32.27
CA ILE A 492 29.33 -25.37 31.43
C ILE A 492 28.73 -24.43 30.38
N PHE A 493 28.34 -23.21 30.78
CA PHE A 493 27.53 -22.29 29.97
C PHE A 493 28.33 -21.10 29.40
N GLY A 494 29.61 -20.94 29.75
CA GLY A 494 30.47 -19.85 29.29
C GLY A 494 30.45 -18.63 30.23
N PRO A 495 30.86 -17.43 29.80
CA PRO A 495 30.94 -16.25 30.68
C PRO A 495 29.55 -15.81 31.23
N LEU A 496 29.42 -15.55 32.53
CA LEU A 496 28.13 -15.21 33.17
C LEU A 496 27.40 -14.02 32.51
N ASN A 497 28.15 -13.00 32.09
CA ASN A 497 27.60 -11.81 31.46
C ASN A 497 26.94 -12.10 30.09
N ASP A 498 27.19 -13.28 29.54
CA ASP A 498 26.68 -13.74 28.23
C ASP A 498 25.79 -14.98 28.36
N GLN A 499 25.37 -15.33 29.58
CA GLN A 499 24.41 -16.40 29.87
C GLN A 499 23.01 -15.84 30.10
N ILE A 500 21.98 -16.63 29.75
CA ILE A 500 20.67 -16.43 30.34
C ILE A 500 20.64 -17.12 31.69
N HIS A 501 20.44 -16.34 32.75
CA HIS A 501 20.10 -16.88 34.06
C HIS A 501 18.63 -17.34 34.10
N SER A 502 18.27 -18.36 33.33
CA SER A 502 16.90 -18.77 33.04
C SER A 502 16.16 -19.19 34.31
N THR A 503 16.79 -20.02 35.15
CA THR A 503 16.30 -20.39 36.50
C THR A 503 15.99 -19.17 37.39
N ARG A 504 16.83 -18.11 37.33
CA ARG A 504 16.59 -16.86 38.08
C ARG A 504 15.31 -16.19 37.62
N TRP A 505 15.12 -16.09 36.31
CA TRP A 505 13.93 -15.47 35.73
C TRP A 505 12.68 -16.32 35.96
N PHE A 506 12.81 -17.64 35.97
CA PHE A 506 11.70 -18.55 36.25
C PHE A 506 11.15 -18.31 37.66
N GLY A 507 12.02 -18.28 38.67
CA GLY A 507 11.61 -17.97 40.03
C GLY A 507 11.07 -16.55 40.20
N GLN A 508 11.63 -15.56 39.49
CA GLN A 508 11.11 -14.20 39.50
C GLN A 508 9.72 -14.07 38.83
N PHE A 509 9.45 -14.84 37.77
CA PHE A 509 8.12 -14.90 37.17
C PHE A 509 7.10 -15.37 38.22
N ILE A 510 7.38 -16.49 38.88
CA ILE A 510 6.49 -17.08 39.89
C ILE A 510 6.35 -16.12 41.07
N ALA A 511 7.44 -15.49 41.51
CA ALA A 511 7.43 -14.50 42.58
C ALA A 511 6.51 -13.31 42.25
N LYS A 512 6.50 -12.85 41.00
CA LYS A 512 5.67 -11.74 40.52
C LYS A 512 4.20 -12.13 40.35
N TYR A 513 3.93 -13.24 39.69
CA TYR A 513 2.58 -13.61 39.24
C TYR A 513 1.84 -14.56 40.17
N LYS A 514 2.57 -15.27 41.05
CA LYS A 514 2.06 -16.27 41.99
C LYS A 514 1.39 -17.48 41.33
N PHE A 515 1.82 -17.84 40.13
CA PHE A 515 1.47 -19.07 39.42
C PHE A 515 2.66 -19.55 38.58
N TYR A 516 2.70 -20.83 38.23
CA TYR A 516 3.71 -21.41 37.32
C TYR A 516 3.43 -20.98 35.87
N PRO A 517 4.43 -20.47 35.12
CA PRO A 517 4.24 -20.03 33.73
C PRO A 517 3.96 -21.18 32.76
N THR A 518 3.34 -20.89 31.62
CA THR A 518 3.48 -21.72 30.41
C THR A 518 4.80 -21.41 29.69
N GLU A 519 5.23 -22.26 28.76
CA GLU A 519 6.46 -22.01 27.97
C GLU A 519 6.40 -20.63 27.28
N GLU A 520 5.27 -20.29 26.64
CA GLU A 520 5.10 -19.02 25.94
C GLU A 520 5.07 -17.81 26.86
N GLU A 521 4.39 -17.90 28.01
CA GLU A 521 4.40 -16.85 29.03
C GLU A 521 5.82 -16.57 29.52
N PHE A 522 6.63 -17.62 29.66
CA PHE A 522 8.00 -17.49 30.12
C PHE A 522 8.91 -16.89 29.05
N ILE A 523 8.78 -17.28 27.78
CA ILE A 523 9.51 -16.66 26.65
C ILE A 523 9.22 -15.15 26.60
N VAL A 524 7.94 -14.77 26.70
CA VAL A 524 7.51 -13.36 26.70
C VAL A 524 8.13 -12.59 27.87
N PHE A 525 8.11 -13.19 29.06
CA PHE A 525 8.70 -12.57 30.24
C PHE A 525 10.20 -12.34 30.08
N LEU A 526 10.94 -13.33 29.55
CA LEU A 526 12.36 -13.23 29.26
C LEU A 526 12.65 -12.14 28.22
N TRP A 527 11.92 -12.12 27.11
CA TRP A 527 12.05 -11.08 26.08
C TRP A 527 11.90 -9.67 26.67
N ASN A 528 10.86 -9.47 27.47
CA ASN A 528 10.61 -8.16 28.05
C ASN A 528 11.71 -7.71 29.02
N ARG A 529 12.24 -8.63 29.81
CA ARG A 529 13.28 -8.31 30.81
C ARG A 529 14.63 -8.09 30.15
N LEU A 530 15.07 -9.03 29.32
CA LEU A 530 16.39 -9.03 28.72
C LEU A 530 16.50 -8.00 27.61
N VAL A 531 15.53 -7.99 26.68
CA VAL A 531 15.60 -7.18 25.46
C VAL A 531 14.85 -5.86 25.59
N LYS A 532 13.56 -5.88 25.95
CA LYS A 532 12.71 -4.68 25.90
C LYS A 532 13.05 -3.64 26.98
N LEU A 533 13.27 -4.10 28.21
CA LEU A 533 13.65 -3.23 29.33
C LEU A 533 15.15 -2.95 29.38
N GLY A 534 15.93 -3.52 28.45
CA GLY A 534 17.36 -3.25 28.31
C GLY A 534 18.21 -3.69 29.50
N GLN A 535 17.78 -4.70 30.25
CA GLN A 535 18.64 -5.27 31.31
C GLN A 535 19.90 -5.90 30.73
N THR A 536 19.85 -6.30 29.47
CA THR A 536 21.02 -6.58 28.65
C THR A 536 21.06 -5.58 27.50
N GLN A 537 22.25 -5.32 26.93
CA GLN A 537 22.38 -4.54 25.70
C GLN A 537 21.96 -5.35 24.45
N LYS A 538 21.32 -6.51 24.64
CA LYS A 538 20.99 -7.48 23.61
C LYS A 538 19.62 -7.16 22.99
N LYS A 539 19.49 -7.45 21.70
CA LYS A 539 18.34 -7.26 20.80
C LYS A 539 17.62 -8.57 20.47
N THR A 540 18.21 -9.71 20.80
CA THR A 540 17.67 -11.06 20.52
C THR A 540 17.72 -11.95 21.77
N LEU A 541 16.97 -13.05 21.76
CA LEU A 541 17.19 -14.19 22.66
C LEU A 541 18.14 -15.22 21.99
N PRO A 542 18.71 -16.18 22.73
CA PRO A 542 19.51 -17.25 22.15
C PRO A 542 18.72 -18.11 21.17
N LYS A 543 19.43 -18.68 20.20
CA LYS A 543 18.87 -19.47 19.10
C LYS A 543 17.98 -20.63 19.55
N LEU A 544 18.37 -21.33 20.61
CA LEU A 544 17.65 -22.49 21.15
C LEU A 544 16.92 -22.19 22.46
N ILE A 545 16.40 -20.96 22.63
CA ILE A 545 15.70 -20.55 23.86
C ILE A 545 14.53 -21.46 24.24
N GLN A 546 13.80 -22.02 23.27
CA GLN A 546 12.71 -22.96 23.55
C GLN A 546 13.21 -24.25 24.19
N LEU A 547 14.37 -24.76 23.77
CA LEU A 547 14.99 -25.93 24.37
C LEU A 547 15.45 -25.61 25.80
N ASN A 548 16.09 -24.46 26.00
CA ASN A 548 16.51 -24.00 27.32
C ASN A 548 15.33 -23.95 28.30
N ILE A 549 14.21 -23.39 27.87
CA ILE A 549 13.00 -23.29 28.69
C ILE A 549 12.42 -24.66 29.01
N LYS A 550 12.39 -25.58 28.05
CA LYS A 550 11.94 -26.96 28.32
C LYS A 550 12.78 -27.64 29.38
N THR A 551 14.09 -27.46 29.34
CA THR A 551 14.99 -27.99 30.36
C THR A 551 14.76 -27.33 31.72
N ASP A 552 14.64 -26.00 31.77
CA ASP A 552 14.28 -25.29 33.01
C ASP A 552 12.98 -25.84 33.62
N PHE A 553 11.97 -26.13 32.81
CA PHE A 553 10.71 -26.71 33.30
C PHE A 553 10.91 -28.13 33.84
N GLU A 554 11.73 -28.95 33.18
CA GLU A 554 12.05 -30.30 33.65
C GLU A 554 12.87 -30.27 34.95
N ASP A 555 13.84 -29.35 35.07
CA ASP A 555 14.66 -29.13 36.28
C ASP A 555 13.79 -28.75 37.49
N HIS A 556 12.70 -28.00 37.27
CA HIS A 556 11.76 -27.62 38.33
C HIS A 556 10.57 -28.56 38.49
N LYS A 557 10.45 -29.61 37.68
CA LYS A 557 9.24 -30.45 37.61
C LYS A 557 8.87 -31.09 38.94
N GLU A 558 9.85 -31.63 39.65
CA GLU A 558 9.62 -32.22 40.98
C GLU A 558 9.07 -31.18 41.96
N LEU A 559 9.62 -29.97 41.92
CA LEU A 559 9.20 -28.87 42.78
C LEU A 559 7.81 -28.33 42.41
N ILE A 560 7.51 -28.19 41.11
CA ILE A 560 6.20 -27.77 40.61
C ILE A 560 5.11 -28.74 41.08
N ASN A 561 5.42 -30.04 41.14
CA ASN A 561 4.49 -31.06 41.62
C ASN A 561 4.34 -31.08 43.15
N LEU A 562 5.36 -30.63 43.89
CA LEU A 562 5.41 -30.73 45.35
C LEU A 562 4.81 -29.51 46.07
N ILE A 563 5.02 -28.30 45.55
CA ILE A 563 4.63 -27.06 46.25
C ILE A 563 3.72 -26.19 45.39
N GLU A 564 2.88 -25.38 46.04
CA GLU A 564 2.09 -24.37 45.33
C GLU A 564 2.95 -23.17 44.93
N ALA A 565 2.60 -22.51 43.82
CA ALA A 565 3.32 -21.34 43.31
C ALA A 565 3.43 -20.18 44.32
N LYS A 566 2.47 -20.03 45.24
CA LYS A 566 2.54 -19.02 46.32
C LYS A 566 3.64 -19.35 47.33
N GLU A 567 3.76 -20.63 47.70
CA GLU A 567 4.80 -21.11 48.61
C GLU A 567 6.16 -21.09 47.93
N PHE A 568 6.25 -21.47 46.65
CA PHE A 568 7.45 -21.26 45.84
C PHE A 568 7.91 -19.81 45.91
N ALA A 569 6.99 -18.87 45.64
CA ALA A 569 7.30 -17.45 45.66
C ALA A 569 7.75 -16.94 47.03
N LYS A 570 7.21 -17.52 48.11
CA LYS A 570 7.61 -17.20 49.49
C LYS A 570 9.04 -17.67 49.76
N ARG A 571 9.35 -18.94 49.46
CA ARG A 571 10.70 -19.52 49.59
C ARG A 571 11.72 -18.74 48.76
N TRP A 572 11.40 -18.49 47.49
CA TRP A 572 12.26 -17.73 46.56
C TRP A 572 12.63 -16.33 47.08
N ASN A 573 11.70 -15.64 47.73
CA ASN A 573 11.92 -14.30 48.27
C ASN A 573 12.63 -14.31 49.63
N ALA A 574 12.57 -15.42 50.39
CA ALA A 574 13.18 -15.53 51.71
C ALA A 574 14.71 -15.73 51.66
N ASN A 575 15.27 -16.12 50.51
CA ASN A 575 16.67 -16.50 50.33
C ASN A 575 17.34 -15.76 49.17
N VAL A 576 17.05 -14.48 49.03
CA VAL A 576 17.69 -13.62 48.03
C VAL A 576 19.20 -13.49 48.31
N TYR A 577 19.59 -13.48 49.59
CA TYR A 577 20.98 -13.43 50.01
C TYR A 577 21.59 -14.84 50.11
N LEU A 578 22.88 -14.95 49.76
CA LEU A 578 23.58 -16.23 49.71
C LEU A 578 23.61 -16.95 51.07
N HIS A 579 23.84 -16.22 52.17
CA HIS A 579 23.90 -16.81 53.51
C HIS A 579 22.56 -17.43 53.97
N ASP A 580 21.43 -16.80 53.63
CA ASP A 580 20.10 -17.35 53.92
C ASP A 580 19.84 -18.62 53.10
N ARG A 581 20.30 -18.63 51.85
CA ARG A 581 20.22 -19.79 50.96
C ARG A 581 21.03 -20.97 51.50
N GLU A 582 22.28 -20.74 51.91
CA GLU A 582 23.14 -21.78 52.50
C GLU A 582 22.58 -22.35 53.81
N ARG A 583 21.90 -21.53 54.62
CA ARG A 583 21.20 -22.01 55.82
C ARG A 583 20.04 -22.93 55.46
N MET A 584 19.18 -22.49 54.55
CA MET A 584 18.00 -23.24 54.11
C MET A 584 18.34 -24.50 53.31
N GLU A 585 19.50 -24.58 52.66
CA GLU A 585 19.96 -25.79 51.97
C GLU A 585 20.43 -26.90 52.94
N LYS A 586 20.73 -26.55 54.20
CA LYS A 586 21.15 -27.49 55.26
C LYS A 586 19.99 -27.98 56.14
N GLU A 587 18.86 -27.26 56.11
CA GLU A 587 17.60 -27.60 56.78
C GLU A 587 16.75 -28.51 55.88
#